data_AF-Q2RLZ8-F1
#
_entry.id   AF-Q2RLZ8-F1
#
_cell.length_a   1.000
_cell.length_b   1.000
_cell.length_c   1.000
_cell.angle_alpha   90.00
_cell.angle_beta   90.00
_cell.angle_gamma   90.00
#
_symmetry.space_group_name_H-M   'P 1'
#
loop_
_entity.id
_entity.type
_entity.pdbx_description
1 polymer ?
#
loop_
_entity_poly.entity_id
_entity_poly.type
_entity_poly.pdbx_seq_one_letter_code
_entity_poly.pdbx_strand_id
1 'polypeptide(L)'
;MLELNRPAEVVAMPVYEYRCAKCGVFEKEQRITAPPLTECPTCGGPVHRIISRNIGVIYKAGGFYTTENRSQEYKNKAKEESKTSEVSKAS
;
A
#
# COMPACT_ATOMS: atom_id res chain seq x y z
N MET A 1 -16.45 28.04 -36.25
CA MET A 1 -15.70 27.67 -35.02
C MET A 1 -16.68 27.60 -33.85
N LEU A 2 -17.57 26.61 -33.85
CA LEU A 2 -18.33 26.29 -32.64
C LEU A 2 -17.54 25.21 -31.94
N GLU A 3 -16.68 25.63 -31.00
CA GLU A 3 -16.11 24.73 -30.01
C GLU A 3 -17.28 24.14 -29.25
N LEU A 4 -17.72 22.97 -29.70
CA LEU A 4 -18.63 22.12 -28.95
C LEU A 4 -17.90 21.79 -27.65
N ASN A 5 -18.19 22.60 -26.63
CA ASN A 5 -18.23 22.24 -25.23
C ASN A 5 -18.83 20.84 -25.16
N ARG A 6 -17.98 19.81 -25.24
CA ARG A 6 -18.38 18.44 -24.98
C ARG A 6 -18.75 18.42 -23.51
N PRO A 7 -20.03 18.21 -23.15
CA PRO A 7 -20.45 18.21 -21.76
C PRO A 7 -19.62 17.15 -21.05
N ALA A 8 -19.03 17.57 -19.93
CA ALA A 8 -18.24 16.76 -19.04
C ALA A 8 -18.91 15.39 -18.89
N GLU A 9 -18.31 14.41 -19.56
CA GLU A 9 -18.63 13.01 -19.41
C GLU A 9 -18.60 12.74 -17.91
N VAL A 10 -19.76 12.37 -17.35
CA VAL A 10 -19.97 12.09 -15.92
C VAL A 10 -19.28 10.76 -15.62
N VAL A 11 -17.95 10.75 -15.75
CA VAL A 11 -17.07 9.68 -15.33
C VAL A 11 -16.73 10.02 -13.90
N ALA A 12 -17.01 9.13 -12.95
CA ALA A 12 -16.72 9.32 -11.53
C ALA A 12 -15.28 9.87 -11.35
N MET A 13 -15.17 11.19 -11.14
CA MET A 13 -13.88 11.88 -11.03
C MET A 13 -13.41 11.70 -9.59
N PRO A 14 -12.34 10.92 -9.35
CA PRO A 14 -11.94 10.62 -7.99
C PRO A 14 -11.45 11.88 -7.28
N VAL A 15 -11.85 12.01 -6.03
CA VAL A 15 -11.35 13.02 -5.12
C VAL A 15 -10.09 12.46 -4.46
N TYR A 16 -9.00 13.21 -4.53
CA TYR A 16 -7.76 12.89 -3.83
C TYR A 16 -7.49 13.91 -2.72
N GLU A 17 -7.02 13.41 -1.58
CA GLU A 17 -6.53 14.25 -0.50
C GLU A 17 -5.06 14.63 -0.72
N TYR A 18 -4.74 15.89 -0.44
CA TYR A 18 -3.39 16.43 -0.48
C TYR A 18 -3.06 17.10 0.85
N ARG A 19 -1.79 17.01 1.26
CA ARG A 19 -1.27 17.72 2.43
C ARG A 19 -0.28 18.78 2.00
N CYS A 20 -0.54 20.02 2.38
CA CYS A 20 0.40 21.12 2.36
C CYS A 20 1.00 21.33 3.75
N ALA A 21 2.31 21.60 3.82
CA ALA A 21 2.99 21.88 5.09
C ALA A 21 2.53 23.19 5.76
N LYS A 22 2.02 24.16 4.99
CA LYS A 22 1.59 25.48 5.49
C LYS A 22 0.09 25.59 5.72
N CYS A 23 -0.71 25.05 4.79
CA CYS A 23 -2.18 25.21 4.81
C CYS A 23 -2.93 24.03 5.43
N GLY A 24 -2.29 22.87 5.58
CA GLY A 24 -2.95 21.66 6.07
C GLY A 24 -3.46 20.74 4.95
N VAL A 25 -4.53 19.99 5.22
CA VAL A 25 -5.09 18.98 4.31
C VAL A 25 -6.22 19.59 3.48
N PHE A 26 -6.26 19.27 2.19
CA PHE A 26 -7.33 19.69 1.28
C PHE A 26 -7.64 18.60 0.26
N GLU A 27 -8.83 18.65 -0.31
CA GLU A 27 -9.33 17.71 -1.30
C GLU A 27 -9.29 18.31 -2.70
N LYS A 28 -8.99 17.48 -3.70
CA LYS A 28 -8.98 17.89 -5.11
C LYS A 28 -9.50 16.77 -6.01
N GLU A 29 -10.48 17.10 -6.82
CA GLU A 29 -10.96 16.25 -7.91
C GLU A 29 -9.88 16.17 -8.99
N GLN A 30 -9.43 14.96 -9.33
CA GLN A 30 -8.42 14.76 -10.35
C GLN A 30 -8.61 13.42 -11.05
N ARG A 31 -8.36 13.38 -12.37
CA ARG A 31 -8.36 12.13 -13.13
C ARG A 31 -7.18 11.25 -12.68
N ILE A 32 -7.38 9.93 -12.61
CA ILE A 32 -6.32 8.99 -12.22
C ILE A 32 -5.10 9.03 -13.16
N THR A 33 -5.29 9.38 -14.42
CA THR A 33 -4.25 9.51 -15.45
C THR A 33 -3.55 10.88 -15.45
N ALA A 34 -4.07 11.86 -14.70
CA ALA A 34 -3.48 13.19 -14.65
C ALA A 34 -2.24 13.21 -13.73
N PRO A 35 -1.25 14.07 -14.03
CA PRO A 35 -0.08 14.22 -13.18
C PRO A 35 -0.46 14.75 -11.80
N PRO A 36 0.12 14.24 -10.70
CA PRO A 36 -0.21 14.67 -9.35
C PRO A 36 0.16 16.15 -9.14
N LEU A 37 -0.58 16.80 -8.24
CA LEU A 37 -0.30 18.20 -7.91
C LEU A 37 0.97 18.30 -7.07
N THR A 38 1.88 19.20 -7.44
CA THR A 38 3.14 19.48 -6.73
C THR A 38 3.07 20.74 -5.89
N GLU A 39 2.17 21.67 -6.23
CA GLU A 39 2.04 22.98 -5.60
C GLU A 39 0.65 23.20 -4.99
N CYS A 40 0.62 23.83 -3.81
CA CYS A 40 -0.63 24.18 -3.15
C CYS A 40 -1.30 25.36 -3.88
N PRO A 41 -2.58 25.26 -4.26
CA PRO A 41 -3.29 26.34 -4.94
C PRO A 41 -3.47 27.59 -4.06
N THR A 42 -3.38 27.44 -2.73
CA THR A 42 -3.58 28.53 -1.78
C THR A 42 -2.29 29.29 -1.44
N CYS A 43 -1.13 28.59 -1.41
CA CYS A 43 0.12 29.20 -0.93
C CYS A 43 1.35 28.95 -1.80
N GLY A 44 1.23 28.20 -2.90
CA GLY A 44 2.35 27.83 -3.78
C GLY A 44 3.40 26.92 -3.14
N GLY A 45 3.18 26.45 -1.91
CA GLY A 45 4.10 25.54 -1.22
C GLY A 45 4.06 24.12 -1.76
N PRO A 46 5.08 23.29 -1.46
CA PRO A 46 5.11 21.89 -1.87
C PRO A 46 3.97 21.10 -1.22
N VAL A 47 3.32 20.24 -2.01
CA VAL A 47 2.26 19.33 -1.54
C VAL A 47 2.54 17.88 -1.91
N HIS A 48 1.97 16.97 -1.14
CA HIS A 48 2.00 15.53 -1.42
C HIS A 48 0.60 14.94 -1.30
N ARG A 49 0.31 13.97 -2.16
CA ARG A 49 -0.95 13.22 -2.15
C ARG A 49 -0.97 12.28 -0.95
N ILE A 50 -2.01 12.35 -0.14
CA ILE A 50 -2.24 11.45 0.98
C ILE A 50 -2.98 10.22 0.45
N ILE A 51 -2.49 9.03 0.81
CA ILE A 51 -3.24 7.78 0.66
C ILE A 51 -3.65 7.40 2.07
N SER A 52 -4.95 7.47 2.37
CA SER A 52 -5.48 7.22 3.70
C SER A 52 -5.10 5.83 4.20
N ARG A 53 -4.59 5.75 5.44
CA ARG A 53 -4.06 4.53 6.07
C ARG A 53 -5.15 3.51 6.46
N ASN A 54 -6.41 3.76 6.12
CA ASN A 54 -7.55 2.89 6.46
C ASN A 54 -7.74 1.72 5.47
N ILE A 55 -6.78 1.49 4.58
CA ILE A 55 -6.74 0.29 3.75
C ILE A 55 -6.29 -0.85 4.66
N GLY A 56 -7.22 -1.66 5.13
CA GLY A 56 -6.92 -2.90 5.87
C GLY A 56 -6.15 -3.85 4.95
N VAL A 57 -4.82 -3.80 4.99
CA VAL A 57 -3.99 -4.70 4.19
C VAL A 57 -4.03 -6.09 4.83
N ILE A 58 -4.83 -6.97 4.24
CA ILE A 58 -4.94 -8.37 4.67
C ILE A 58 -3.96 -9.18 3.84
N TYR A 59 -2.81 -9.52 4.43
CA TYR A 59 -1.86 -10.44 3.83
C TYR A 59 -2.34 -11.88 4.01
N LYS A 60 -2.89 -12.48 2.95
CA LYS A 60 -3.25 -13.92 2.92
C LYS A 60 -2.02 -14.79 2.58
N ALA A 61 -0.92 -14.60 3.32
CA ALA A 61 0.26 -15.45 3.20
C ALA A 61 0.34 -16.38 4.42
N GLY A 62 0.33 -17.70 4.21
CA GLY A 62 0.46 -18.72 5.25
C GLY A 62 1.87 -18.85 5.81
N GLY A 63 2.49 -17.74 6.25
CA GLY A 63 3.92 -17.72 6.56
C GLY A 63 4.43 -16.65 7.53
N PHE A 64 3.56 -15.94 8.25
CA PHE A 64 3.98 -14.99 9.30
C PHE A 64 4.11 -15.64 10.69
N TYR A 65 4.16 -16.97 10.77
CA TYR A 65 4.45 -17.64 12.04
C TYR A 65 5.96 -17.60 12.26
N THR A 66 6.40 -16.60 13.02
CA THR A 66 7.67 -16.56 13.74
C THR A 66 8.05 -17.96 14.23
N THR A 67 8.94 -18.65 13.52
CA THR A 67 9.58 -19.88 14.00
C THR A 67 10.68 -19.59 15.01
N GLU A 68 11.08 -18.33 15.17
CA GLU A 68 12.25 -17.96 15.99
C GLU A 68 11.98 -17.72 17.48
N ASN A 69 10.72 -17.55 17.90
CA ASN A 69 10.34 -17.44 19.33
C ASN A 69 10.01 -18.79 19.98
N ARG A 70 10.45 -19.90 19.40
CA ARG A 70 10.29 -21.22 20.02
C ARG A 70 11.40 -21.48 21.04
N SER A 71 11.03 -22.04 22.19
CA SER A 71 11.96 -22.47 23.24
C SER A 71 13.08 -23.36 22.66
N GLN A 72 14.26 -23.35 23.29
CA GLN A 72 15.42 -24.16 22.86
C GLN A 72 15.06 -25.64 22.69
N GLU A 73 14.11 -26.13 23.49
CA GLU A 73 13.56 -27.48 23.44
C GLU A 73 12.86 -27.80 22.11
N TYR A 74 12.14 -26.84 21.53
CA TYR A 74 11.51 -27.02 20.22
C TYR A 74 12.52 -26.97 19.06
N LYS A 75 13.62 -26.20 19.21
CA LYS A 75 14.72 -26.17 18.24
C LYS A 75 15.48 -27.50 18.21
N ASN A 76 15.64 -28.13 19.37
CA ASN A 76 16.25 -29.46 19.49
C ASN A 76 15.36 -30.53 18.84
N LYS A 77 14.05 -30.52 19.09
CA LYS A 77 13.11 -31.44 18.43
C LYS A 77 13.05 -31.27 16.91
N ALA A 78 13.07 -30.04 16.40
CA ALA A 78 13.08 -29.78 14.95
C ALA A 78 14.38 -30.26 14.28
N LYS A 79 15.52 -30.18 14.98
CA LYS A 79 16.80 -30.76 14.51
C LYS A 79 16.79 -32.29 14.51
N GLU A 80 16.10 -32.93 15.46
CA GLU A 80 15.92 -34.38 15.49
C GLU A 80 15.01 -34.88 14.36
N GLU A 81 13.91 -34.18 14.09
CA GLU A 81 13.03 -34.48 12.93
C GLU A 81 13.76 -34.36 11.59
N SER A 82 14.62 -33.34 11.44
CA SER A 82 15.40 -33.14 10.20
C SER A 82 16.42 -34.26 9.95
N LYS A 83 16.92 -34.92 11.00
CA LYS A 83 17.86 -36.07 10.88
C LYS A 83 17.17 -37.38 10.50
N THR A 84 15.88 -37.55 10.82
CA THR A 84 15.12 -38.75 10.45
C THR A 84 14.71 -38.74 8.96
N SER A 85 14.54 -37.56 8.35
CA SER A 85 14.18 -37.44 6.93
C SER A 85 15.33 -37.72 5.94
N GLU A 86 16.60 -37.74 6.37
CA GLU A 86 17.73 -38.07 5.48
C GLU A 86 18.03 -39.58 5.41
N VAL A 87 17.56 -40.39 6.36
CA VAL A 87 17.80 -41.86 6.37
C VAL A 87 16.78 -42.63 5.50
N SER A 88 15.62 -42.04 5.17
CA SER A 88 14.55 -42.73 4.43
C SER A 88 14.57 -42.50 2.90
N LYS A 89 15.66 -41.96 2.33
CA LYS A 89 15.81 -41.79 0.86
C LYS A 89 17.08 -42.42 0.26
N ALA A 90 17.77 -43.29 1.00
CA ALA A 90 18.87 -44.10 0.48
C ALA A 90 18.70 -45.58 0.90
N SER A 91 17.64 -46.22 0.41
CA SER A 91 17.54 -47.67 0.20
C SER A 91 16.55 -47.92 -0.93
#